data_AF-A0A329QIG2-F1
#
_entry.id   AF-A0A329QIG2-F1
#
_cell.length_a   1.000
_cell.length_b   1.000
_cell.length_c   1.000
_cell.angle_alpha   90.00
_cell.angle_beta   90.00
_cell.angle_gamma   90.00
#
_symmetry.space_group_name_H-M   'P 1'
#
loop_
_entity.id
_entity.type
_entity.pdbx_description
1 polymer ?
#
loop_
_entity_poly.entity_id
_entity_poly.type
_entity_poly.pdbx_seq_one_letter_code
_entity_poly.pdbx_strand_id
1 'polypeptide(L)'
;MEPITVLSDGSRGIDYDNMIELLNEWIIDEQRESAVNKEKKVDSKGEGEWGKAHCCIVDYQDAGQAVSASNAIRAFMPQIPLLVITDFQCLIRKRHLQLVTGTGLMKMILWHEKEPDRLIMEIQKWLHSFAYKTKTAQPSTQSMRR
;
A
#
# COMPACT_ATOMS: atom_id res chain seq x y z
N MET A 1 -0.70 -12.48 -10.67
CA MET A 1 -1.58 -11.50 -10.00
C MET A 1 -0.91 -10.14 -10.13
N GLU A 2 -1.66 -9.15 -10.58
CA GLU A 2 -1.20 -7.76 -10.67
C GLU A 2 -0.77 -7.22 -9.30
N PRO A 3 0.29 -6.41 -9.21
CA PRO A 3 0.85 -5.96 -7.93
C PRO A 3 -0.06 -4.98 -7.16
N ILE A 4 -1.00 -4.34 -7.86
CA ILE A 4 -1.97 -3.42 -7.29
C ILE A 4 -3.36 -3.89 -7.74
N THR A 5 -4.28 -4.07 -6.79
CA THR A 5 -5.69 -4.36 -7.09
C THR A 5 -6.55 -3.19 -6.63
N VAL A 6 -7.51 -2.77 -7.46
CA VAL A 6 -8.41 -1.66 -7.13
C VAL A 6 -9.83 -2.17 -6.96
N LEU A 7 -10.49 -1.74 -5.89
CA LEU A 7 -11.94 -1.85 -5.71
C LEU A 7 -12.51 -0.45 -5.66
N SER A 8 -13.25 -0.07 -6.69
CA SER A 8 -13.86 1.25 -6.80
C SER A 8 -15.32 1.17 -7.23
N ASP A 9 -16.12 2.15 -6.81
CA ASP A 9 -17.47 2.41 -7.34
C ASP A 9 -17.45 3.33 -8.59
N GLY A 10 -16.29 3.82 -8.99
CA GLY A 10 -16.08 4.69 -10.15
C GLY A 10 -16.58 6.13 -9.95
N SER A 11 -17.13 6.46 -8.79
CA SER A 11 -17.79 7.76 -8.52
C SER A 11 -16.87 8.97 -8.69
N ARG A 12 -15.57 8.80 -8.41
CA ARG A 12 -14.57 9.86 -8.47
C ARG A 12 -13.93 10.04 -9.85
N GLY A 13 -14.20 9.14 -10.79
CA GLY A 13 -13.64 9.20 -12.15
C GLY A 13 -12.11 9.14 -12.20
N ILE A 14 -11.47 8.49 -11.22
CA ILE A 14 -10.01 8.30 -11.19
C ILE A 14 -9.63 7.31 -12.29
N ASP A 15 -8.71 7.72 -13.17
CA ASP A 15 -8.15 6.86 -14.22
C ASP A 15 -7.14 5.87 -13.62
N TYR A 16 -7.67 4.81 -13.03
CA TYR A 16 -6.88 3.77 -12.38
C TYR A 16 -6.00 3.00 -13.36
N ASP A 17 -6.44 2.81 -14.60
CA ASP A 17 -5.68 2.05 -15.59
C ASP A 17 -4.34 2.74 -15.88
N ASN A 18 -4.39 4.02 -16.24
CA ASN A 18 -3.19 4.82 -16.47
C ASN A 18 -2.36 5.01 -15.20
N MET A 19 -3.01 5.24 -14.05
CA MET A 19 -2.30 5.41 -12.78
C MET A 19 -1.54 4.14 -12.38
N ILE A 20 -2.15 2.97 -12.52
CA ILE A 20 -1.52 1.68 -12.19
C ILE A 20 -0.36 1.40 -13.15
N GLU A 21 -0.50 1.71 -14.43
CA GLU A 21 0.59 1.59 -15.41
C GLU A 21 1.82 2.39 -14.95
N LEU A 22 1.64 3.68 -14.64
CA LEU A 22 2.72 4.54 -14.12
C LEU A 22 3.34 4.03 -12.82
N LEU A 23 2.52 3.51 -11.90
CA LEU A 23 3.00 2.95 -10.64
C LEU A 23 3.79 1.66 -10.85
N ASN A 24 3.37 0.82 -11.79
CA ASN A 24 4.05 -0.42 -12.13
C ASN A 24 5.40 -0.18 -12.79
N GLU A 25 5.47 0.75 -13.75
CA GLU A 25 6.74 1.18 -14.36
C GLU A 25 7.71 1.67 -13.27
N TRP A 26 7.23 2.52 -12.37
CA TRP A 26 8.04 3.02 -11.25
C TRP A 26 8.55 1.90 -10.33
N ILE A 27 7.69 0.93 -9.99
CA ILE A 27 8.10 -0.23 -9.17
C ILE A 27 9.19 -1.04 -9.88
N ILE A 28 9.09 -1.22 -11.21
CA ILE A 28 10.07 -1.97 -12.00
C ILE A 28 11.41 -1.23 -12.08
N ASP A 29 11.40 0.10 -12.24
CA ASP A 29 12.62 0.89 -12.32
C ASP A 29 13.39 0.93 -10.98
N GLU A 30 12.68 1.10 -9.85
CA GLU A 30 13.27 0.97 -8.50
C GLU A 30 13.91 -0.41 -8.27
N GLN A 31 13.29 -1.48 -8.81
CA GLN A 31 13.85 -2.83 -8.77
C GLN A 31 15.14 -2.93 -9.59
N ARG A 32 15.18 -2.34 -10.78
CA ARG A 32 16.37 -2.33 -11.65
C ARG A 32 17.53 -1.57 -11.01
N GLU A 33 17.29 -0.38 -10.48
CA GLU A 33 18.32 0.43 -9.81
C GLU A 33 18.85 -0.26 -8.53
N SER A 34 17.98 -0.94 -7.79
CA SER A 34 18.37 -1.74 -6.63
C SER A 34 19.19 -2.99 -6.99
N ALA A 35 18.96 -3.58 -8.16
CA ALA A 35 19.75 -4.72 -8.66
C ALA A 35 21.15 -4.30 -9.13
N VAL A 36 21.27 -3.18 -9.83
CA VAL A 36 22.56 -2.61 -10.29
C VAL A 36 23.44 -2.23 -9.09
N ASN A 37 22.84 -1.75 -8.00
CA ASN A 37 23.57 -1.43 -6.76
C ASN A 37 23.98 -2.66 -5.91
N LYS A 38 23.45 -3.86 -6.21
CA LYS A 38 23.81 -5.11 -5.50
C LYS A 38 25.07 -5.79 -6.04
N GLU A 39 25.57 -5.44 -7.22
CA GLU A 39 26.81 -6.00 -7.79
C GLU A 39 28.09 -5.53 -7.07
N LYS A 40 28.00 -4.73 -5.99
CA LYS A 40 29.15 -4.30 -5.17
C LYS A 40 29.16 -4.78 -3.72
N LYS A 41 28.26 -5.65 -3.28
CA LYS A 41 28.36 -6.27 -1.94
C LYS A 41 28.02 -7.76 -1.96
N VAL A 42 29.09 -8.55 -1.97
CA VAL A 42 29.10 -9.98 -1.65
C VAL A 42 28.63 -10.20 -0.21
N ASP A 43 27.84 -11.26 -0.03
CA ASP A 43 27.42 -11.91 1.21
C ASP A 43 26.54 -11.12 2.18
N SER A 44 25.23 -11.20 1.95
CA SER A 44 24.25 -11.46 3.02
C SER A 44 22.98 -12.05 2.40
N LYS A 45 22.74 -13.35 2.65
CA LYS A 45 21.45 -14.01 2.48
C LYS A 45 20.41 -13.31 3.35
N GLY A 46 19.76 -12.31 2.79
CA GLY A 46 18.46 -11.83 3.19
C GLY A 46 17.69 -11.70 1.89
N GLU A 47 16.92 -12.73 1.57
CA GLU A 47 15.95 -12.70 0.48
C GLU A 47 15.03 -11.51 0.68
N GLY A 48 15.41 -10.38 0.08
CA GLY A 48 14.48 -9.31 -0.22
C GLY A 48 13.57 -9.80 -1.33
N GLU A 49 12.59 -10.63 -0.99
CA GLU A 49 11.43 -10.90 -1.83
C GLU A 49 10.64 -9.59 -1.97
N TRP A 50 11.13 -8.71 -2.84
CA TRP A 50 10.33 -7.63 -3.44
C TRP A 50 9.27 -8.18 -4.41
N GLY A 51 9.16 -9.51 -4.53
CA GLY A 51 8.34 -10.24 -5.51
C GLY A 51 6.90 -10.57 -5.12
N LYS A 52 6.32 -10.00 -4.05
CA LYS A 52 4.90 -10.20 -3.68
C LYS A 52 4.24 -8.94 -3.09
N ALA A 53 4.49 -7.76 -3.66
CA ALA A 53 3.65 -6.61 -3.31
C ALA A 53 2.29 -6.80 -4.00
N HIS A 54 1.29 -7.24 -3.23
CA HIS A 54 -0.12 -7.16 -3.59
C HIS A 54 -0.72 -6.15 -2.63
N CYS A 55 -0.83 -4.88 -3.02
CA CYS A 55 -1.59 -3.90 -2.24
C CYS A 55 -2.99 -3.74 -2.84
N CYS A 56 -3.96 -3.39 -2.00
CA CYS A 56 -5.29 -3.05 -2.50
C CYS A 56 -5.58 -1.57 -2.27
N ILE A 57 -6.08 -0.93 -3.33
CA ILE A 57 -6.68 0.39 -3.27
C ILE A 57 -8.20 0.18 -3.14
N VAL A 58 -8.79 0.81 -2.13
CA VAL A 58 -10.23 0.80 -1.87
C VAL A 58 -10.73 2.23 -2.03
N ASP A 59 -11.60 2.44 -3.01
CA ASP A 59 -12.09 3.74 -3.43
C ASP A 59 -13.62 3.74 -3.51
N TYR A 60 -14.27 4.05 -2.40
CA TYR A 60 -15.73 4.21 -2.36
C TYR A 60 -16.07 5.61 -1.88
N GLN A 61 -17.11 6.20 -2.46
CA GLN A 61 -17.62 7.47 -1.95
C GLN A 61 -18.25 7.29 -0.57
N ASP A 62 -18.99 6.21 -0.40
CA ASP A 62 -19.60 5.84 0.87
C ASP A 62 -18.60 5.18 1.84
N ALA A 63 -18.66 5.62 3.09
CA ALA A 63 -17.78 5.13 4.15
C ALA A 63 -18.08 3.69 4.59
N GLY A 64 -19.35 3.31 4.61
CA GLY A 64 -19.77 1.96 4.93
C GLY A 64 -19.26 0.97 3.89
N GLN A 65 -19.38 1.31 2.61
CA GLN A 65 -18.86 0.50 1.50
C GLN A 65 -17.34 0.39 1.55
N ALA A 66 -16.60 1.48 1.78
CA ALA A 66 -15.15 1.44 1.92
C ALA A 66 -14.71 0.51 3.07
N VAL A 67 -15.37 0.60 4.22
CA VAL A 67 -15.10 -0.28 5.38
C VAL A 67 -15.45 -1.73 5.07
N SER A 68 -16.62 -1.97 4.46
CA SER A 68 -17.09 -3.30 4.10
C SER A 68 -16.15 -3.99 3.12
N ALA A 69 -15.75 -3.30 2.05
CA ALA A 69 -14.78 -3.80 1.08
C ALA A 69 -13.43 -4.10 1.73
N SER A 70 -12.93 -3.20 2.58
CA SER A 70 -11.67 -3.39 3.32
C SER A 70 -11.71 -4.63 4.21
N ASN A 71 -12.81 -4.85 4.94
CA ASN A 71 -13.00 -6.01 5.80
C ASN A 71 -13.17 -7.30 5.00
N ALA A 72 -13.86 -7.27 3.86
CA ALA A 72 -14.00 -8.41 2.98
C ALA A 72 -12.63 -8.88 2.46
N ILE A 73 -11.78 -7.96 2.01
CA ILE A 73 -10.41 -8.28 1.59
C ILE A 73 -9.62 -8.90 2.74
N ARG A 74 -9.68 -8.29 3.93
CA ARG A 74 -8.90 -8.74 5.10
C ARG A 74 -9.41 -10.01 5.75
N ALA A 75 -10.65 -10.43 5.47
CA ALA A 75 -11.12 -11.76 5.85
C ALA A 75 -10.31 -12.87 5.16
N PHE A 76 -9.84 -12.63 3.93
CA PHE A 76 -9.03 -13.59 3.16
C PHE A 76 -7.52 -13.31 3.26
N MET A 77 -7.14 -12.03 3.32
CA MET A 77 -5.73 -11.61 3.40
C MET A 77 -5.53 -10.59 4.54
N PRO A 78 -5.48 -11.04 5.81
CA PRO A 78 -5.48 -10.13 6.97
C PRO A 78 -4.31 -9.14 7.04
N GLN A 79 -3.18 -9.48 6.41
CA GLN A 79 -1.94 -8.71 6.44
C GLN A 79 -1.75 -7.82 5.21
N ILE A 80 -2.67 -7.86 4.24
CA ILE A 80 -2.50 -7.13 2.98
C ILE A 80 -2.44 -5.61 3.22
N PRO A 81 -1.47 -4.89 2.62
CA PRO A 81 -1.46 -3.43 2.66
C PRO A 81 -2.71 -2.87 1.98
N LEU A 82 -3.47 -2.06 2.72
CA LEU A 82 -4.63 -1.35 2.20
C LEU A 82 -4.38 0.14 2.11
N LEU A 83 -4.70 0.71 0.96
CA LEU A 83 -4.87 2.14 0.79
C LEU A 83 -6.36 2.44 0.59
N VAL A 84 -6.92 3.30 1.43
CA VAL A 84 -8.31 3.76 1.29
C VAL A 84 -8.30 5.21 0.81
N ILE A 85 -8.92 5.45 -0.35
CA ILE A 85 -9.20 6.79 -0.88
C ILE A 85 -10.58 7.21 -0.38
N THR A 86 -10.67 8.43 0.16
CA THR A 86 -11.86 8.86 0.90
C THR A 86 -12.06 10.37 0.85
N ASP A 87 -13.30 10.83 1.03
CA ASP A 87 -13.63 12.25 1.23
C ASP A 87 -13.81 12.62 2.73
N PHE A 88 -13.52 11.70 3.66
CA PHE A 88 -13.91 11.89 5.07
C PHE A 88 -13.08 12.97 5.76
N GLN A 89 -13.79 13.97 6.28
CA GLN A 89 -13.24 14.94 7.21
C GLN A 89 -12.71 14.25 8.48
N CYS A 90 -11.76 14.91 9.13
CA CYS A 90 -10.84 14.33 10.12
C CYS A 90 -11.48 13.57 11.30
N LEU A 91 -12.64 14.00 11.79
CA LEU A 91 -13.34 13.33 12.91
C LEU A 91 -14.00 12.00 12.50
N ILE A 92 -14.55 11.95 11.29
CA ILE A 92 -15.23 10.78 10.72
C ILE A 92 -14.19 9.73 10.32
N ARG A 93 -13.02 10.19 9.85
CA ARG A 93 -11.90 9.35 9.40
C ARG A 93 -11.39 8.38 10.46
N LYS A 94 -11.17 8.85 11.70
CA LYS A 94 -10.64 8.01 12.79
C LYS A 94 -11.60 6.89 13.18
N ARG A 95 -12.90 7.16 13.20
CA ARG A 95 -13.92 6.15 13.54
C ARG A 95 -13.98 5.06 12.47
N HIS A 96 -14.00 5.44 11.19
CA HIS A 96 -14.04 4.46 10.10
C HIS A 96 -12.77 3.59 10.03
N LEU A 97 -11.59 4.17 10.33
CA LEU A 97 -10.35 3.38 10.47
C LEU A 97 -10.46 2.29 11.54
N GLN A 98 -11.08 2.59 12.68
CA GLN A 98 -11.25 1.63 13.77
C GLN A 98 -12.20 0.48 13.43
N LEU A 99 -13.06 0.65 12.42
CA LEU A 99 -13.97 -0.38 11.94
C LEU A 99 -13.33 -1.34 10.94
N VAL A 100 -12.16 -0.99 10.39
CA VAL A 100 -11.40 -1.89 9.51
C VAL A 100 -10.53 -2.81 10.36
N THR A 101 -10.86 -4.09 10.32
CA THR A 101 -10.22 -5.18 11.08
C THR A 101 -8.96 -5.69 10.39
N GLY A 102 -8.19 -6.58 11.03
CA GLY A 102 -6.94 -7.15 10.47
C GLY A 102 -5.67 -6.43 10.92
N THR A 103 -4.51 -7.02 10.61
CA THR A 103 -3.19 -6.60 11.12
C THR A 103 -2.28 -5.97 10.06
N GLY A 104 -2.71 -5.96 8.81
CA GLY A 104 -1.98 -5.36 7.70
C GLY A 104 -1.85 -3.84 7.81
N LEU A 105 -0.86 -3.29 7.11
CA LEU A 105 -0.69 -1.85 7.00
C LEU A 105 -1.94 -1.21 6.38
N MET A 106 -2.30 -0.04 6.89
CA MET A 106 -3.42 0.73 6.36
C MET A 106 -3.02 2.19 6.22
N LYS A 107 -3.35 2.79 5.08
CA LYS A 107 -3.24 4.22 4.83
C LYS A 107 -4.58 4.74 4.33
N MET A 108 -4.91 5.95 4.74
CA MET A 108 -6.00 6.72 4.15
C MET A 108 -5.42 7.96 3.46
N ILE A 109 -5.88 8.22 2.24
CA ILE A 109 -5.62 9.45 1.48
C ILE A 109 -6.95 10.17 1.28
N LEU A 110 -6.94 11.49 1.51
CA LEU A 110 -8.09 12.33 1.25
C LEU A 110 -8.12 12.65 -0.25
N TRP A 111 -9.24 12.35 -0.91
CA TRP A 111 -9.43 12.71 -2.30
C TRP A 111 -9.62 14.21 -2.46
N HIS A 112 -8.94 14.76 -3.46
CA HIS A 112 -9.00 16.16 -3.83
C HIS A 112 -9.12 16.24 -5.35
N GLU A 113 -10.34 16.45 -5.84
CA GLU A 113 -10.65 16.52 -7.28
C GLU A 113 -9.80 17.56 -8.03
N LYS A 114 -9.43 18.66 -7.36
CA LYS A 114 -8.60 19.72 -7.94
C LYS A 114 -7.11 19.40 -8.01
N GLU A 115 -6.66 18.32 -7.36
CA GLU A 115 -5.25 17.94 -7.21
C GLU A 115 -5.04 16.43 -7.47
N PRO A 116 -5.43 15.89 -8.65
CA PRO A 116 -5.28 14.45 -8.93
C PRO A 116 -3.81 13.99 -8.92
N ASP A 117 -2.87 14.82 -9.39
CA ASP A 117 -1.44 14.50 -9.37
C ASP A 117 -0.89 14.30 -7.95
N ARG A 118 -1.50 15.00 -6.98
CA ARG A 118 -1.14 14.84 -5.57
C ARG A 118 -1.50 13.45 -5.06
N LEU A 119 -2.62 12.87 -5.52
CA LEU A 119 -2.99 11.50 -5.18
C LEU A 119 -1.89 10.54 -5.63
N ILE A 120 -1.44 10.64 -6.89
CA ILE A 120 -0.41 9.77 -7.45
C ILE A 120 0.88 9.87 -6.63
N MET A 121 1.33 11.09 -6.34
CA MET A 121 2.52 11.33 -5.51
C MET A 121 2.38 10.74 -4.10
N GLU A 122 1.21 10.87 -3.46
CA GLU A 122 0.98 10.29 -2.13
C GLU A 122 0.96 8.76 -2.15
N ILE A 123 0.43 8.16 -3.21
CA ILE A 123 0.47 6.71 -3.43
C ILE A 123 1.91 6.24 -3.59
N GLN A 124 2.71 6.89 -4.46
CA GLN A 124 4.13 6.58 -4.65
C GLN A 124 4.91 6.67 -3.33
N LYS A 125 4.73 7.76 -2.58
CA LYS A 125 5.38 7.94 -1.26
C LYS A 125 4.98 6.84 -0.28
N TRP A 126 3.72 6.43 -0.28
CA TRP A 126 3.26 5.35 0.58
C TRP A 126 3.87 3.99 0.19
N LEU A 127 3.86 3.65 -1.10
CA LEU A 127 4.49 2.44 -1.64
C LEU A 127 5.99 2.40 -1.32
N HIS A 128 6.68 3.52 -1.48
CA HIS A 128 8.09 3.65 -1.09
C HIS A 128 8.27 3.45 0.43
N SER A 129 7.42 4.04 1.28
CA SER A 129 7.51 3.87 2.74
C SER A 129 7.32 2.42 3.19
N PHE A 130 6.48 1.65 2.50
CA PHE A 130 6.29 0.23 2.70
C PHE A 130 7.58 -0.55 2.37
N ALA A 131 8.21 -0.25 1.23
CA ALA A 131 9.42 -0.92 0.77
C ALA A 131 10.64 -0.69 1.68
N TYR A 132 10.70 0.44 2.40
CA TYR A 132 11.82 0.75 3.30
C TYR A 132 11.60 0.28 4.75
N LYS A 133 10.37 0.26 5.26
CA LYS A 133 10.11 -0.23 6.64
C LYS A 133 10.39 -1.73 6.80
N THR A 134 10.28 -2.50 5.73
CA THR A 134 10.69 -3.92 5.70
C THR A 134 12.21 -4.10 5.71
N LYS A 135 12.99 -3.10 5.26
CA LYS A 135 14.48 -3.14 5.32
C LYS A 135 15.04 -2.90 6.72
N THR A 136 14.31 -2.22 7.61
CA THR A 136 14.83 -1.82 8.94
C THR A 136 14.30 -2.65 10.11
N ALA A 137 13.30 -3.51 9.89
CA ALA A 137 12.81 -4.43 10.90
C ALA A 137 13.71 -5.67 10.99
N GLN A 138 14.90 -5.54 11.58
CA GLN A 138 15.67 -6.71 12.04
C GLN A 138 14.91 -7.36 13.20
N PRO A 139 14.64 -8.68 13.16
CA PRO A 139 14.12 -9.38 14.32
C PRO A 139 15.21 -9.38 15.40
N SER A 140 14.95 -8.72 16.52
CA SER A 140 15.80 -8.83 17.70
C SER A 140 15.60 -10.21 18.33
N THR A 141 16.21 -11.24 17.75
CA THR A 141 16.41 -12.52 18.45
C THR A 141 17.49 -12.30 19.52
N GLN A 142 17.11 -11.67 20.62
CA GLN A 142 17.87 -11.83 21.87
C GLN A 142 17.53 -13.21 22.42
N SER A 143 18.37 -14.18 22.07
CA SER A 143 18.45 -15.47 22.72
C SER A 143 18.79 -15.26 24.19
N MET A 144 17.78 -15.30 25.07
CA MET A 144 18.00 -15.55 26.49
C MET A 144 18.53 -16.98 26.64
N ARG A 145 19.85 -17.15 26.69
CA ARG A 145 20.45 -18.32 27.31
C ARG A 145 20.52 -18.06 28.81
N ARG A 146 19.94 -19.00 29.56
CA ARG A 146 19.93 -19.08 31.02
C ARG A 146 21.35 -19.27 31.56
#